data_AF-A0A9D6F466-F1
#
_entry.id   AF-A0A9D6F466-F1
#
_cell.length_a   1.000
_cell.length_b   1.000
_cell.length_c   1.000
_cell.angle_alpha   90.00
_cell.angle_beta   90.00
_cell.angle_gamma   90.00
#
_symmetry.space_group_name_H-M   'P 1'
#
loop_
_entity.id
_entity.type
_entity.pdbx_description
1 polymer ?
#
loop_
_entity_poly.entity_id
_entity_poly.type
_entity_poly.pdbx_seq_one_letter_code
_entity_poly.pdbx_strand_id
1 'polypeptide(L)'
;MIGKEQNTGGVLCWPKRLLSADDLRRHLTNQRELLLLPKTIVTPLALDELKAKGVRMIFEAPRPGNTCDPKTTWIFAQEMADAIVTSAVRAIEREGIALTPLSNPAARALADAIIRHGHRGGIVFTGEPEAVCCIANKVAGIRAGAVITQAQVVRAQKSLGANLFAIEMPGRTFFELRQMLRTIVALEPKCHGAVATTLKELDGHAHR
;
A
#
# COMPACT_ATOMS: atom_id res chain seq x y z
N MET A 1 5.30 5.88 14.47
CA MET A 1 6.42 6.32 13.61
C MET A 1 5.87 7.30 12.60
N ILE A 2 6.42 8.51 12.66
CA ILE A 2 5.91 9.74 12.05
C ILE A 2 6.32 9.72 10.58
N GLY A 3 5.34 9.69 9.67
CA GLY A 3 5.59 9.83 8.24
C GLY A 3 6.26 11.17 8.00
N LYS A 4 7.44 11.14 7.35
CA LYS A 4 8.21 12.34 7.02
C LYS A 4 7.33 13.28 6.18
N GLU A 5 7.01 14.43 6.75
CA GLU A 5 6.48 15.59 6.05
C GLU A 5 7.52 16.00 5.01
N GLN A 6 7.26 15.71 3.73
CA GLN A 6 8.11 16.16 2.65
C GLN A 6 7.85 17.66 2.45
N ASN A 7 8.74 18.47 3.03
CA ASN A 7 8.73 19.92 2.94
C ASN A 7 9.38 20.34 1.62
N THR A 8 8.64 20.21 0.52
CA THR A 8 9.02 20.82 -0.77
C THR A 8 8.67 22.31 -0.69
N GLY A 9 9.72 23.15 -0.72
CA GLY A 9 9.70 24.60 -0.49
C GLY A 9 8.37 25.32 -0.73
N GLY A 10 7.69 25.70 0.36
CA GLY A 10 6.51 26.56 0.36
C GLY A 10 5.17 25.85 0.56
N VAL A 11 5.11 24.53 0.38
CA VAL A 11 3.90 23.71 0.51
C VAL A 11 4.05 22.71 1.66
N LEU A 12 3.14 22.76 2.64
CA LEU A 12 3.02 21.76 3.69
C LEU A 12 2.05 20.67 3.24
N CYS A 13 2.49 19.42 3.14
CA CYS A 13 1.63 18.29 2.85
C CYS A 13 1.11 17.66 4.15
N TRP A 14 -0.21 17.61 4.33
CA TRP A 14 -0.84 17.09 5.54
C TRP A 14 -1.31 15.63 5.36
N PRO A 15 -0.68 14.65 6.04
CA PRO A 15 -0.96 13.23 5.81
C PRO A 15 -2.12 12.68 6.65
N LYS A 16 -2.70 13.45 7.57
CA LYS A 16 -3.73 12.98 8.51
C LYS A 16 -5.13 13.36 8.05
N ARG A 17 -6.14 12.57 8.47
CA ARG A 17 -7.56 12.82 8.17
C ARG A 17 -8.19 13.97 8.95
N LEU A 18 -7.55 14.43 10.01
CA LEU A 18 -8.00 15.55 10.84
C LEU A 18 -6.89 16.60 10.86
N LEU A 19 -7.26 17.85 10.65
CA LEU A 19 -6.40 19.02 10.84
C LEU A 19 -6.98 19.89 11.95
N SER A 20 -6.28 19.93 13.07
CA SER A 20 -6.62 20.78 14.22
C SER A 20 -5.79 22.08 14.24
N ALA A 21 -6.21 23.06 15.04
CA ALA A 21 -5.44 24.28 15.24
C ALA A 21 -4.08 24.00 15.91
N ASP A 22 -4.03 23.04 16.84
CA ASP A 22 -2.79 22.64 17.49
C ASP A 22 -1.81 21.97 16.52
N ASP A 23 -2.33 21.21 15.56
CA ASP A 23 -1.53 20.67 14.46
C ASP A 23 -0.91 21.79 13.62
N LEU A 24 -1.66 22.84 13.30
CA LEU A 24 -1.12 24.00 12.57
C LEU A 24 -0.02 24.70 13.37
N ARG A 25 -0.21 24.94 14.67
CA ARG A 25 0.81 25.60 15.50
C ARG A 25 2.12 24.82 15.58
N ARG A 26 2.06 23.49 15.47
CA ARG A 26 3.22 22.60 15.55
C ARG A 26 3.97 22.45 14.22
N HIS A 27 3.25 22.45 13.09
CA HIS A 27 3.83 22.05 11.80
C HIS A 27 3.85 23.18 10.76
N LEU A 28 2.97 24.18 10.90
CA LEU A 28 2.93 25.34 10.01
C LEU A 28 3.92 26.40 10.52
N THR A 29 5.04 26.51 9.81
CA THR A 29 6.10 27.48 10.12
C THR A 29 6.09 28.61 9.11
N ASN A 30 6.62 28.37 7.91
CA ASN A 30 6.77 29.38 6.84
C ASN A 30 6.03 29.02 5.54
N GLN A 31 5.21 27.98 5.53
CA GLN A 31 4.50 27.53 4.34
C GLN A 31 3.29 28.43 4.04
N ARG A 32 3.12 28.80 2.77
CA ARG A 32 1.97 29.61 2.28
C ARG A 32 0.87 28.75 1.68
N GLU A 33 1.14 27.46 1.50
CA GLU A 33 0.21 26.51 0.92
C GLU A 33 0.14 25.25 1.78
N LEU A 34 -1.07 24.73 1.94
CA LEU A 34 -1.35 23.49 2.65
C LEU A 34 -2.06 22.53 1.70
N LEU A 35 -1.39 21.42 1.37
CA LEU A 35 -1.95 20.35 0.57
C LEU A 35 -2.63 19.32 1.48
N LEU A 36 -3.95 19.18 1.34
CA LEU A 36 -4.78 18.28 2.15
C LEU A 36 -5.19 17.05 1.34
N LEU A 37 -5.20 15.89 1.98
CA LEU A 37 -5.78 14.69 1.37
C LEU A 37 -7.29 14.85 1.12
N PRO A 38 -7.86 14.16 0.12
CA PRO A 38 -9.30 14.12 -0.08
C PRO A 38 -10.02 13.67 1.19
N LYS A 39 -11.12 14.37 1.56
CA LYS A 39 -11.92 14.11 2.77
C LYS A 39 -11.21 14.40 4.11
N THR A 40 -10.13 15.16 4.11
CA THR A 40 -9.54 15.66 5.36
C THR A 40 -10.53 16.61 6.04
N ILE A 41 -10.85 16.33 7.30
CA ILE A 41 -11.70 17.18 8.14
C ILE A 41 -10.82 18.28 8.71
N VAL A 42 -11.16 19.53 8.39
CA VAL A 42 -10.52 20.71 8.97
C VAL A 42 -11.44 21.24 10.07
N THR A 43 -10.92 21.34 11.29
CA THR A 43 -11.70 21.92 12.40
C THR A 43 -11.99 23.41 12.14
N PRO A 44 -13.12 23.96 12.62
CA PRO A 44 -13.44 25.39 12.42
C PRO A 44 -12.31 26.32 12.90
N LEU A 45 -11.71 26.03 14.05
CA LEU A 45 -10.59 26.81 14.59
C LEU A 45 -9.34 26.75 13.70
N ALA A 46 -9.05 25.59 13.11
CA ALA A 46 -7.95 25.45 12.15
C ALA A 46 -8.21 26.25 10.87
N LEU A 47 -9.46 26.29 10.41
CA LEU A 47 -9.85 27.06 9.24
C LEU A 47 -9.65 28.58 9.47
N ASP A 48 -10.00 29.06 10.66
CA ASP A 48 -9.81 30.47 11.03
C ASP A 48 -8.33 30.83 11.14
N GLU A 49 -7.50 29.96 11.71
CA GLU A 49 -6.04 30.17 11.77
C GLU A 49 -5.40 30.21 10.37
N LEU A 50 -5.83 29.35 9.44
CA LEU A 50 -5.33 29.34 8.06
C LEU A 50 -5.69 30.64 7.32
N LYS A 51 -6.92 31.14 7.52
CA LYS A 51 -7.35 32.44 6.99
C LYS A 51 -6.53 33.58 7.57
N ALA A 52 -6.34 33.61 8.89
CA ALA A 52 -5.58 34.66 9.57
C ALA A 52 -4.10 34.71 9.12
N LYS A 53 -3.51 33.54 8.84
CA LYS A 53 -2.13 33.42 8.36
C LYS A 53 -1.99 33.54 6.84
N GLY A 54 -3.09 33.73 6.10
CA GLY A 54 -3.08 33.86 4.63
C GLY A 54 -2.60 32.59 3.92
N VAL A 55 -2.79 31.41 4.52
CA VAL A 55 -2.35 30.14 3.95
C VAL A 55 -3.43 29.59 3.03
N ARG A 56 -3.06 29.32 1.78
CA ARG A 56 -3.98 28.73 0.79
C ARG A 56 -4.11 27.24 1.04
N MET A 57 -5.35 26.78 1.19
CA MET A 57 -5.66 25.34 1.25
C MET A 57 -5.91 24.82 -0.16
N ILE A 58 -5.21 23.75 -0.52
CA ILE A 58 -5.43 23.01 -1.75
C ILE A 58 -5.77 21.59 -1.34
N PHE A 59 -6.99 21.14 -1.62
CA PHE A 59 -7.25 19.71 -1.56
C PHE A 59 -6.58 19.07 -2.77
N GLU A 60 -5.79 18.03 -2.53
CA GLU A 60 -5.25 17.21 -3.60
C GLU A 60 -6.45 16.75 -4.44
N ALA A 61 -6.48 17.19 -5.71
CA ALA A 61 -7.52 16.76 -6.62
C ALA A 61 -7.47 15.22 -6.65
N PRO A 62 -8.61 14.52 -6.47
CA PRO A 62 -8.63 13.08 -6.70
C PRO A 62 -8.11 12.88 -8.12
N ARG A 63 -6.94 12.25 -8.26
CA ARG A 63 -6.46 11.83 -9.59
C ARG A 63 -7.62 11.06 -10.23
N PRO A 64 -8.09 11.44 -11.43
CA PRO A 64 -9.17 10.70 -12.07
C PRO A 64 -8.61 9.32 -12.43
N GLY A 65 -8.98 8.33 -11.62
CA GLY A 65 -8.49 6.96 -11.73
C GLY A 65 -8.97 6.11 -10.55
N ASN A 66 -10.16 5.54 -10.72
CA ASN A 66 -10.78 4.49 -9.90
C ASN A 66 -11.08 4.83 -8.43
N THR A 67 -12.33 5.21 -8.19
CA THR A 67 -13.05 4.92 -6.94
C THR A 67 -13.22 3.41 -6.77
N CYS A 68 -12.14 2.69 -6.51
CA CYS A 68 -12.24 1.36 -5.92
C CYS A 68 -12.24 1.53 -4.40
N ASP A 69 -13.20 0.89 -3.73
CA ASP A 69 -13.18 0.77 -2.27
C ASP A 69 -11.80 0.20 -1.87
N PRO A 70 -11.03 0.84 -0.97
CA PRO A 70 -9.74 0.33 -0.56
C PRO A 70 -9.83 -1.13 -0.05
N LYS A 71 -10.99 -1.55 0.48
CA LYS A 71 -11.26 -2.93 0.88
C LYS A 71 -11.26 -3.96 -0.24
N THR A 72 -11.42 -3.54 -1.49
CA THR A 72 -11.49 -4.44 -2.66
C THR A 72 -10.25 -4.40 -3.52
N THR A 73 -9.33 -3.47 -3.26
CA THR A 73 -8.22 -3.18 -4.18
C THR A 73 -6.93 -3.87 -3.74
N TRP A 74 -6.20 -4.42 -4.71
CA TRP A 74 -4.84 -4.92 -4.54
C TRP A 74 -3.84 -3.79 -4.82
N ILE A 75 -2.77 -3.74 -4.03
CA ILE A 75 -1.70 -2.76 -4.22
C ILE A 75 -0.44 -3.42 -4.79
N PHE A 76 0.40 -2.66 -5.48
CA PHE A 76 1.69 -3.18 -5.94
C PHE A 76 2.83 -2.18 -5.79
N ALA A 77 4.04 -2.68 -5.62
CA ALA A 77 5.26 -1.88 -5.63
C ALA A 77 6.38 -2.56 -6.43
N GLN A 78 7.32 -1.76 -6.93
CA GLN A 78 8.47 -2.23 -7.70
C GLN A 78 9.73 -1.70 -7.03
N GLU A 79 10.68 -2.59 -6.74
CA GLU A 79 12.01 -2.19 -6.26
C GLU A 79 12.78 -1.41 -7.33
N MET A 80 12.71 -1.89 -8.57
CA MET A 80 13.25 -1.23 -9.75
C MET A 80 12.18 -1.14 -10.83
N ALA A 81 12.16 -0.04 -11.57
CA ALA A 81 11.20 0.15 -12.66
C ALA A 81 11.45 -0.87 -13.77
N ASP A 82 10.41 -1.64 -14.12
CA ASP A 82 10.48 -2.65 -15.16
C ASP A 82 9.36 -2.44 -16.20
N ALA A 83 9.75 -2.42 -17.48
CA ALA A 83 8.82 -2.20 -18.59
C ALA A 83 7.81 -3.35 -18.74
N ILE A 84 8.23 -4.58 -18.49
CA ILE A 84 7.37 -5.78 -18.56
C ILE A 84 6.31 -5.71 -17.46
N VAL A 85 6.71 -5.33 -16.23
CA VAL A 85 5.76 -5.12 -15.13
C VAL A 85 4.75 -4.04 -15.50
N THR A 86 5.22 -2.89 -16.00
CA THR A 86 4.35 -1.78 -16.42
C THR A 86 3.36 -2.23 -17.50
N SER A 87 3.82 -2.99 -18.50
CA SER A 87 2.96 -3.54 -19.55
C SER A 87 1.95 -4.56 -19.01
N ALA A 88 2.37 -5.45 -18.13
CA ALA A 88 1.50 -6.49 -17.56
C ALA A 88 0.40 -5.90 -16.67
N VAL A 89 0.74 -4.92 -15.83
CA VAL A 89 -0.24 -4.18 -15.02
C VAL A 89 -1.27 -3.48 -15.92
N ARG A 90 -0.82 -2.73 -16.93
CA ARG A 90 -1.74 -2.08 -17.89
C ARG A 90 -2.63 -3.07 -18.63
N ALA A 91 -2.12 -4.27 -18.93
CA ALA A 91 -2.91 -5.30 -19.62
C ALA A 91 -4.07 -5.79 -18.75
N ILE A 92 -3.85 -6.06 -17.46
CA ILE A 92 -4.93 -6.49 -16.56
C ILE A 92 -5.88 -5.34 -16.19
N GLU A 93 -5.40 -4.09 -16.15
CA GLU A 93 -6.26 -2.91 -15.98
C GLU A 93 -7.27 -2.76 -17.12
N ARG A 94 -6.87 -3.02 -18.37
CA ARG A 94 -7.78 -3.05 -19.53
C ARG A 94 -8.81 -4.18 -19.44
N GLU A 95 -8.56 -5.21 -18.64
CA GLU A 95 -9.49 -6.30 -18.35
C GLU A 95 -10.42 -5.97 -17.16
N GLY A 96 -10.36 -4.75 -16.63
CA GLY A 96 -11.17 -4.29 -15.51
C GLY A 96 -10.59 -4.64 -14.14
N ILE A 97 -9.35 -5.13 -14.07
CA ILE A 97 -8.68 -5.49 -12.81
C ILE A 97 -7.81 -4.31 -12.36
N ALA A 98 -8.25 -3.60 -11.33
CA ALA A 98 -7.51 -2.46 -10.78
C ALA A 98 -6.39 -2.89 -9.83
N LEU A 99 -5.19 -2.35 -10.04
CA LEU A 99 -4.07 -2.41 -9.10
C LEU A 99 -3.64 -0.99 -8.74
N THR A 100 -3.43 -0.69 -7.46
CA THR A 100 -2.96 0.63 -7.04
C THR A 100 -1.44 0.62 -6.83
N PRO A 101 -0.68 1.47 -7.53
CA PRO A 101 0.76 1.57 -7.32
C PRO A 101 1.07 2.20 -5.96
N LEU A 102 2.08 1.67 -5.28
CA LEU A 102 2.67 2.20 -4.06
C LEU A 102 4.10 2.66 -4.34
N SER A 103 4.41 3.91 -4.00
CA SER A 103 5.71 4.52 -4.30
C SER A 103 6.88 3.97 -3.46
N ASN A 104 6.59 3.27 -2.36
CA ASN A 104 7.62 2.72 -1.47
C ASN A 104 7.62 1.18 -1.56
N PRO A 105 8.64 0.57 -2.19
CA PRO A 105 8.73 -0.89 -2.33
C PRO A 105 9.21 -1.60 -1.08
N ALA A 106 9.53 -0.89 0.01
CA ALA A 106 9.94 -1.53 1.25
C ALA A 106 8.88 -2.51 1.73
N ALA A 107 9.29 -3.77 1.93
CA ALA A 107 8.42 -4.88 2.36
C ALA A 107 7.51 -4.50 3.55
N ARG A 108 8.08 -3.81 4.54
CA ARG A 108 7.35 -3.35 5.72
C ARG A 108 6.29 -2.29 5.39
N ALA A 109 6.58 -1.35 4.50
CA ALA A 109 5.63 -0.31 4.11
C ALA A 109 4.44 -0.89 3.35
N LEU A 110 4.68 -1.86 2.46
CA LEU A 110 3.62 -2.58 1.74
C LEU A 110 2.73 -3.38 2.71
N ALA A 111 3.35 -4.11 3.64
CA ALA A 111 2.67 -4.85 4.70
C ALA A 111 1.80 -3.92 5.59
N ASP A 112 2.36 -2.81 6.06
CA ASP A 112 1.63 -1.81 6.85
C ASP A 112 0.45 -1.21 6.05
N ALA A 113 0.61 -0.99 4.74
CA ALA A 113 -0.47 -0.48 3.90
C ALA A 113 -1.64 -1.47 3.82
N ILE A 114 -1.36 -2.76 3.62
CA ILE A 114 -2.39 -3.82 3.60
C ILE A 114 -3.20 -3.80 4.90
N ILE A 115 -2.52 -3.83 6.04
CA ILE A 115 -3.18 -3.93 7.35
C ILE A 115 -3.92 -2.64 7.73
N ARG A 116 -3.28 -1.47 7.57
CA ARG A 116 -3.82 -0.19 8.08
C ARG A 116 -4.87 0.42 7.18
N HIS A 117 -4.74 0.23 5.86
CA HIS A 117 -5.66 0.80 4.89
C HIS A 117 -6.69 -0.21 4.39
N GLY A 118 -6.58 -1.46 4.85
CA GLY A 118 -7.55 -2.51 4.58
C GLY A 118 -7.51 -3.03 3.15
N HIS A 119 -6.37 -2.91 2.46
CA HIS A 119 -6.24 -3.46 1.11
C HIS A 119 -6.40 -4.97 1.11
N ARG A 120 -6.91 -5.51 0.01
CA ARG A 120 -7.15 -6.96 -0.12
C ARG A 120 -5.84 -7.76 -0.07
N GLY A 121 -4.77 -7.17 -0.57
CA GLY A 121 -3.42 -7.74 -0.53
C GLY A 121 -2.43 -6.89 -1.30
N GLY A 122 -1.18 -7.34 -1.34
CA GLY A 122 -0.08 -6.64 -2.01
C GLY A 122 0.77 -7.52 -2.92
N ILE A 123 1.40 -6.89 -3.90
CA ILE A 123 2.34 -7.52 -4.82
C ILE A 123 3.62 -6.68 -4.82
N VAL A 124 4.79 -7.31 -4.73
CA VAL A 124 6.07 -6.62 -4.84
C VAL A 124 6.94 -7.32 -5.86
N PHE A 125 7.49 -6.54 -6.77
CA PHE A 125 8.46 -6.99 -7.76
C PHE A 125 9.86 -6.64 -7.25
N THR A 126 10.71 -7.65 -7.05
CA THR A 126 11.98 -7.51 -6.32
C THR A 126 13.01 -8.53 -6.81
N GLY A 127 14.30 -8.23 -6.65
CA GLY A 127 15.37 -9.19 -6.87
C GLY A 127 15.57 -10.18 -5.70
N GLU A 128 15.00 -9.89 -4.53
CA GLU A 128 15.20 -10.67 -3.30
C GLU A 128 13.86 -11.05 -2.64
N PRO A 129 13.06 -11.93 -3.26
CA PRO A 129 11.70 -12.21 -2.79
C PRO A 129 11.66 -12.86 -1.41
N GLU A 130 12.67 -13.65 -1.03
CA GLU A 130 12.80 -14.27 0.30
C GLU A 130 12.99 -13.22 1.39
N ALA A 131 13.84 -12.21 1.16
CA ALA A 131 14.10 -11.14 2.12
C ALA A 131 12.83 -10.32 2.37
N VAL A 132 12.11 -9.98 1.30
CA VAL A 132 10.82 -9.28 1.40
C VAL A 132 9.82 -10.11 2.21
N CYS A 133 9.70 -11.41 1.92
CA CYS A 133 8.78 -12.28 2.64
C CYS A 133 9.16 -12.43 4.12
N CYS A 134 10.45 -12.55 4.43
CA CYS A 134 10.94 -12.60 5.80
C CYS A 134 10.53 -11.36 6.61
N ILE A 135 10.73 -10.16 6.05
CA ILE A 135 10.40 -8.89 6.70
C ILE A 135 8.87 -8.71 6.80
N ALA A 136 8.15 -8.95 5.71
CA ALA A 136 6.71 -8.76 5.64
C ALA A 136 5.94 -9.66 6.62
N ASN A 137 6.38 -10.92 6.78
CA ASN A 137 5.79 -11.87 7.72
C ASN A 137 6.03 -11.51 9.20
N LYS A 138 6.84 -10.50 9.51
CA LYS A 138 6.92 -9.92 10.87
C LYS A 138 5.78 -8.95 11.19
N VAL A 139 4.91 -8.66 10.22
CA VAL A 139 3.71 -7.85 10.44
C VAL A 139 2.53 -8.77 10.67
N ALA A 140 1.92 -8.66 11.87
CA ALA A 140 0.76 -9.46 12.23
C ALA A 140 -0.35 -9.34 11.15
N GLY A 141 -0.89 -10.49 10.76
CA GLY A 141 -1.92 -10.58 9.72
C GLY A 141 -1.39 -10.61 8.27
N ILE A 142 -0.09 -10.45 8.04
CA ILE A 142 0.53 -10.66 6.73
C ILE A 142 0.97 -12.11 6.55
N ARG A 143 0.74 -12.62 5.35
CA ARG A 143 1.08 -13.95 4.87
C ARG A 143 1.72 -13.80 3.50
N ALA A 144 3.02 -13.54 3.50
CA ALA A 144 3.83 -13.30 2.33
C ALA A 144 4.38 -14.61 1.75
N GLY A 145 4.33 -14.75 0.43
CA GLY A 145 4.92 -15.85 -0.32
C GLY A 145 5.82 -15.37 -1.45
N ALA A 146 7.03 -15.93 -1.53
CA ALA A 146 7.96 -15.75 -2.63
C ALA A 146 7.55 -16.66 -3.80
N VAL A 147 7.45 -16.10 -5.00
CA VAL A 147 6.95 -16.82 -6.18
C VAL A 147 7.70 -16.41 -7.44
N ILE A 148 8.02 -17.40 -8.27
CA ILE A 148 8.63 -17.26 -9.60
C ILE A 148 7.76 -17.84 -10.72
N THR A 149 6.73 -18.62 -10.35
CA THR A 149 5.81 -19.28 -11.30
C THR A 149 4.35 -19.12 -10.88
N GLN A 150 3.43 -19.28 -11.84
CA GLN A 150 1.99 -19.33 -11.58
C GLN A 150 1.60 -20.49 -10.64
N ALA A 151 2.25 -21.65 -10.76
CA ALA A 151 1.98 -22.79 -9.89
C ALA A 151 2.26 -22.47 -8.41
N GLN A 152 3.34 -21.72 -8.14
CA GLN A 152 3.66 -21.25 -6.79
C GLN A 152 2.68 -20.21 -6.28
N VAL A 153 2.17 -19.31 -7.13
CA VAL A 153 1.08 -18.38 -6.77
C VAL A 153 -0.13 -19.16 -6.27
N VAL A 154 -0.62 -20.13 -7.06
CA VAL A 154 -1.78 -20.95 -6.70
C VAL A 154 -1.53 -21.71 -5.40
N ARG A 155 -0.34 -22.30 -5.25
CA ARG A 155 0.04 -23.01 -4.03
C ARG A 155 0.02 -22.08 -2.82
N ALA A 156 0.69 -20.94 -2.89
CA ALA A 156 0.74 -19.97 -1.79
C ALA A 156 -0.65 -19.43 -1.42
N GLN A 157 -1.53 -19.20 -2.40
CA GLN A 157 -2.93 -18.83 -2.13
C GLN A 157 -3.66 -19.94 -1.37
N LYS A 158 -3.55 -21.20 -1.83
CA LYS A 158 -4.31 -22.32 -1.25
C LYS A 158 -3.77 -22.79 0.10
N SER A 159 -2.45 -22.89 0.25
CA SER A 159 -1.84 -23.46 1.45
C SER A 159 -1.65 -22.44 2.56
N LEU A 160 -1.20 -21.23 2.20
CA LEU A 160 -0.88 -20.18 3.16
C LEU A 160 -2.02 -19.17 3.30
N GLY A 161 -2.95 -19.08 2.33
CA GLY A 161 -3.88 -17.96 2.28
C GLY A 161 -3.13 -16.64 2.07
N ALA A 162 -2.09 -16.68 1.22
CA ALA A 162 -1.16 -15.57 1.02
C ALA A 162 -1.90 -14.29 0.58
N ASN A 163 -1.63 -13.19 1.28
CA ASN A 163 -2.15 -11.85 0.98
C ASN A 163 -1.04 -10.87 0.57
N LEU A 164 0.22 -11.32 0.51
CA LEU A 164 1.32 -10.59 -0.09
C LEU A 164 2.14 -11.53 -0.97
N PHE A 165 2.48 -11.11 -2.19
CA PHE A 165 3.31 -11.89 -3.12
C PHE A 165 4.57 -11.13 -3.47
N ALA A 166 5.73 -11.75 -3.23
CA ALA A 166 7.00 -11.27 -3.73
C ALA A 166 7.33 -12.03 -5.02
N ILE A 167 7.28 -11.31 -6.14
CA ILE A 167 7.57 -11.85 -7.48
C ILE A 167 9.02 -11.50 -7.81
N GLU A 168 9.83 -12.53 -8.07
CA GLU A 168 11.22 -12.33 -8.46
C GLU A 168 11.31 -11.64 -9.82
N MET A 169 12.12 -10.59 -9.89
CA MET A 169 12.48 -9.85 -11.09
C MET A 169 13.97 -9.52 -11.07
N PRO A 170 14.67 -9.51 -12.23
CA PRO A 170 14.15 -9.69 -13.59
C PRO A 170 13.93 -11.16 -13.97
N GLY A 171 13.60 -11.42 -15.25
CA GLY A 171 13.60 -12.77 -15.82
C GLY A 171 12.23 -13.43 -15.98
N ARG A 172 11.12 -12.69 -15.78
CA ARG A 172 9.76 -13.13 -16.10
C ARG A 172 9.31 -12.55 -17.43
N THR A 173 8.61 -13.35 -18.23
CA THR A 173 7.99 -12.88 -19.46
C THR A 173 6.70 -12.12 -19.18
N PHE A 174 6.28 -11.28 -20.14
CA PHE A 174 4.99 -10.58 -20.07
C PHE A 174 3.81 -11.54 -19.84
N PHE A 175 3.80 -12.69 -20.53
CA PHE A 175 2.72 -13.66 -20.40
C PHE A 175 2.69 -14.32 -19.02
N GLU A 176 3.85 -14.71 -18.47
CA GLU A 176 3.95 -15.24 -17.11
C GLU A 176 3.44 -14.24 -16.08
N LEU A 177 3.93 -12.99 -16.13
CA LEU A 177 3.52 -11.91 -15.23
C LEU A 177 2.01 -11.66 -15.30
N ARG A 178 1.45 -11.52 -16.51
CA ARG A 178 0.00 -11.31 -16.68
C ARG A 178 -0.81 -12.46 -16.09
N GLN A 179 -0.41 -13.71 -16.28
CA GLN A 179 -1.12 -14.87 -15.71
C GLN A 179 -1.00 -14.93 -14.18
N MET A 180 0.18 -14.64 -13.64
CA MET A 180 0.39 -14.55 -12.19
C MET A 180 -0.50 -13.46 -11.58
N LEU A 181 -0.51 -12.26 -12.15
CA LEU A 181 -1.33 -11.14 -11.66
C LEU A 181 -2.83 -11.46 -11.70
N ARG A 182 -3.34 -12.01 -12.81
CA ARG A 182 -4.74 -12.46 -12.91
C ARG A 182 -5.09 -13.47 -11.82
N THR A 183 -4.21 -14.44 -11.59
CA THR A 183 -4.40 -15.48 -10.58
C THR A 183 -4.41 -14.89 -9.17
N ILE A 184 -3.49 -13.96 -8.87
CA ILE A 184 -3.42 -13.27 -7.57
C ILE A 184 -4.72 -12.53 -7.27
N VAL A 185 -5.19 -11.71 -8.21
CA VAL A 185 -6.32 -10.80 -7.97
C VAL A 185 -7.68 -11.51 -8.02
N ALA A 186 -7.79 -12.64 -8.74
CA ALA A 186 -9.03 -13.39 -8.84
C ALA A 186 -9.47 -13.99 -7.49
N LEU A 187 -8.54 -14.51 -6.69
CA LEU A 187 -8.88 -15.24 -5.46
C LEU A 187 -8.86 -14.35 -4.23
N GLU A 188 -9.85 -14.54 -3.36
CA GLU A 188 -9.89 -13.90 -2.05
C GLU A 188 -8.86 -14.58 -1.13
N PRO A 189 -7.92 -13.83 -0.53
CA PRO A 189 -6.98 -14.40 0.41
C PRO A 189 -7.72 -14.91 1.65
N LYS A 190 -7.97 -16.22 1.72
CA LYS A 190 -8.59 -16.87 2.88
C LYS A 190 -7.54 -17.70 3.61
N CYS A 191 -7.23 -17.31 4.83
CA CYS A 191 -6.40 -18.11 5.72
C CYS A 191 -7.22 -19.31 6.20
N HIS A 192 -6.67 -20.52 6.08
CA HIS A 192 -7.33 -21.72 6.58
C HIS A 192 -7.42 -21.67 8.11
N GLY A 193 -8.54 -22.12 8.70
CA GLY A 193 -8.80 -21.96 10.13
C GLY A 193 -7.68 -22.49 11.03
N ALA A 194 -7.14 -23.67 10.73
CA ALA A 194 -6.01 -24.25 11.47
C ALA A 194 -4.75 -23.35 11.45
N VAL A 195 -4.39 -22.83 10.27
CA VAL A 195 -3.24 -21.92 10.10
C VAL A 195 -3.49 -20.60 10.83
N ALA A 196 -4.71 -20.07 10.75
CA ALA A 196 -5.09 -18.83 11.43
C ALA A 196 -4.97 -18.96 12.96
N THR A 197 -5.40 -20.09 13.53
CA THR A 197 -5.27 -20.37 14.97
C THR A 197 -3.81 -20.41 15.39
N THR A 198 -2.97 -21.19 14.70
CA THR A 198 -1.54 -21.28 15.02
C THR A 198 -0.83 -19.94 14.90
N LEU A 199 -1.12 -19.15 13.86
CA LEU A 199 -0.53 -17.81 13.72
C LEU A 199 -0.95 -16.88 14.86
N LYS A 200 -2.23 -16.94 15.28
CA LYS A 200 -2.73 -16.14 16.41
C LYS A 200 -2.06 -16.51 17.73
N GLU A 201 -1.78 -17.80 17.95
CA GLU A 201 -1.02 -18.27 19.12
C GLU A 201 0.41 -17.72 19.11
N LEU A 202 1.10 -17.82 17.96
CA LEU A 202 2.47 -17.32 17.80
C LEU A 202 2.57 -15.80 17.99
N ASP A 203 1.62 -15.04 17.43
CA ASP A 203 1.56 -13.58 17.58
C ASP A 203 1.32 -13.18 19.06
N GLY A 204 0.54 -13.97 19.80
CA GLY A 204 0.29 -13.77 21.24
C GLY A 204 1.51 -13.97 22.14
N HIS A 205 2.53 -14.70 21.65
CA HIS A 205 3.78 -14.95 22.38
C HIS A 205 4.91 -13.96 22.03
N ALA A 206 4.81 -13.23 20.92
CA ALA A 206 5.85 -12.32 20.46
C ALA A 206 5.95 -10.99 21.26
N HIS A 207 5.01 -10.75 22.18
CA HIS A 207 4.93 -9.54 23.01
C HIS A 207 5.17 -9.77 24.51
N ARG A 208 5.76 -10.91 24.89
CA ARG A 208 6.20 -11.18 26.27
C ARG A 208 7.70 -11.06 26.41
#